data_AF-A0A151EGB5-F1
#
_entry.id   AF-A0A151EGB5-F1
#
_cell.length_a   1.000
_cell.length_b   1.000
_cell.length_c   1.000
_cell.angle_alpha   90.00
_cell.angle_beta   90.00
_cell.angle_gamma   90.00
#
_symmetry.space_group_name_H-M   'P 1'
#
loop_
_entity.id
_entity.type
_entity.pdbx_description
1 polymer ?
#
loop_
_entity_poly.entity_id
_entity_poly.type
_entity_poly.pdbx_seq_one_letter_code
_entity_poly.pdbx_strand_id
1 'polypeptide(L)'
;MKWFRDIHNRQIRLTDERQQHMETNHPEMAGQIEKVQDTLMNPDIVVRSRTDPDVQLFHKFYSKTPVTEKYLCVVAKIMIDDMFVITAYFTDTTKRGETVWERK
;
A
#
# COMPACT_ATOMS: atom_id res chain seq x y z
N MET A 1 -3.45 -14.62 8.41
CA MET A 1 -2.91 -13.31 8.85
C MET A 1 -1.45 -13.21 8.44
N LYS A 2 -1.05 -12.08 7.84
CA LYS A 2 0.32 -11.81 7.37
C LYS A 2 0.87 -10.55 8.04
N TRP A 3 2.19 -10.49 8.19
CA TRP A 3 2.91 -9.35 8.74
C TRP A 3 3.96 -8.88 7.75
N PHE A 4 3.99 -7.58 7.50
CA PHE A 4 4.94 -6.92 6.63
C PHE A 4 5.72 -5.87 7.41
N ARG A 5 6.80 -5.41 6.80
CA ARG A 5 7.54 -4.24 7.25
C ARG A 5 7.44 -3.17 6.20
N ASP A 6 7.42 -1.92 6.63
CA ASP A 6 7.55 -0.80 5.72
C ASP A 6 8.97 -0.23 5.68
N ILE A 7 9.15 0.81 4.87
CA ILE A 7 10.42 1.53 4.71
C ILE A 7 10.96 2.14 6.01
N HIS A 8 10.11 2.35 7.02
CA HIS A 8 10.50 2.83 8.35
C HIS A 8 10.71 1.68 9.35
N ASN A 9 10.76 0.44 8.87
CA ASN A 9 10.89 -0.78 9.67
C ASN A 9 9.74 -0.95 10.69
N ARG A 10 8.56 -0.37 10.40
CA ARG A 10 7.34 -0.52 11.19
C ARG A 10 6.60 -1.79 10.79
N GLN A 11 6.03 -2.49 11.76
CA GLN A 11 5.34 -3.75 11.52
C GLN A 11 3.87 -3.51 11.16
N ILE A 12 3.47 -3.89 9.94
CA ILE A 12 2.13 -3.68 9.41
C ILE A 12 1.45 -5.02 9.19
N ARG A 13 0.26 -5.23 9.76
CA ARG A 13 -0.52 -6.46 9.55
C ARG A 13 -1.45 -6.36 8.34
N LEU A 14 -1.64 -7.50 7.69
CA LEU A 14 -2.72 -7.74 6.74
C LEU A 14 -3.55 -8.93 7.27
N THR A 15 -4.80 -8.68 7.65
CA THR A 15 -5.73 -9.73 8.05
C THR A 15 -6.32 -10.42 6.84
N ASP A 16 -6.75 -11.68 7.01
CA ASP A 16 -7.33 -12.45 5.91
C ASP A 16 -8.65 -11.82 5.44
N GLU A 17 -9.44 -11.24 6.35
CA GLU A 17 -10.62 -10.43 6.03
C GLU A 17 -10.29 -9.23 5.13
N ARG A 18 -9.22 -8.49 5.46
CA ARG A 18 -8.79 -7.32 4.65
C ARG A 18 -8.24 -7.75 3.30
N GLN A 19 -7.52 -8.87 3.25
CA GLN A 19 -7.06 -9.46 2.00
C GLN A 19 -8.25 -9.84 1.12
N GLN A 20 -9.24 -10.54 1.67
CA GLN A 20 -10.43 -10.94 0.92
C GLN A 20 -11.25 -9.72 0.46
N HIS A 21 -11.42 -8.72 1.31
CA HIS A 21 -12.10 -7.46 0.96
C HIS A 21 -11.39 -6.74 -0.19
N MET A 22 -10.06 -6.71 -0.16
CA MET A 22 -9.24 -6.15 -1.23
C MET A 22 -9.40 -6.93 -2.53
N GLU A 23 -9.28 -8.26 -2.51
CA GLU A 23 -9.41 -9.10 -3.70
C GLU A 23 -10.83 -9.10 -4.29
N THR A 24 -11.85 -8.90 -3.45
CA THR A 24 -13.25 -8.80 -3.90
C THR A 24 -13.54 -7.46 -4.58
N ASN A 25 -13.03 -6.35 -4.04
CA ASN A 25 -13.22 -5.02 -4.63
C ASN A 25 -12.26 -4.72 -5.79
N HIS A 26 -11.09 -5.37 -5.76
CA HIS A 26 -10.00 -5.22 -6.73
C HIS A 26 -9.54 -6.62 -7.19
N PRO A 27 -10.26 -7.28 -8.11
CA PRO A 27 -9.90 -8.61 -8.62
C PRO A 27 -8.46 -8.69 -9.15
N GLU A 28 -7.91 -7.58 -9.65
CA GLU A 28 -6.54 -7.46 -10.12
C GLU A 28 -5.47 -7.63 -9.02
N MET A 29 -5.86 -7.56 -7.74
CA MET A 29 -4.98 -7.78 -6.60
C MET A 29 -4.79 -9.25 -6.25
N ALA A 30 -5.57 -10.16 -6.83
CA ALA A 30 -5.42 -11.59 -6.62
C ALA A 30 -3.99 -12.04 -6.97
N GLY A 31 -3.30 -12.66 -6.01
CA GLY A 31 -1.90 -13.08 -6.16
C GLY A 31 -0.87 -11.94 -6.18
N GLN A 32 -1.23 -10.69 -5.87
CA GLN A 32 -0.31 -9.55 -5.85
C GLN A 32 0.20 -9.20 -4.43
N ILE A 33 0.02 -10.08 -3.44
CA ILE A 33 0.41 -9.83 -2.05
C ILE A 33 1.92 -9.58 -1.90
N GLU A 34 2.75 -10.23 -2.71
CA GLU A 34 4.20 -9.99 -2.71
C GLU A 34 4.53 -8.55 -3.13
N LYS A 35 3.78 -7.98 -4.09
CA LYS A 35 3.93 -6.58 -4.48
C LYS A 35 3.44 -5.62 -3.40
N VAL A 36 2.43 -6.01 -2.61
CA VAL A 36 2.02 -5.22 -1.44
C VAL A 36 3.18 -5.11 -0.46
N GLN A 37 3.82 -6.23 -0.13
CA GLN A 37 4.99 -6.25 0.74
C GLN A 37 6.15 -5.41 0.17
N ASP A 38 6.48 -5.59 -1.11
CA ASP A 38 7.55 -4.84 -1.76
C ASP A 38 7.25 -3.33 -1.83
N THR A 39 5.98 -2.95 -2.02
CA THR A 39 5.56 -1.53 -2.01
C THR A 39 5.66 -0.91 -0.63
N LEU A 40 5.41 -1.66 0.44
CA LEU A 40 5.60 -1.18 1.81
C LEU A 40 7.09 -1.00 2.12
N MET A 41 7.93 -1.98 1.78
CA MET A 41 9.37 -1.95 2.08
C MET A 41 10.15 -0.96 1.21
N ASN A 42 9.82 -0.90 -0.09
CA ASN A 42 10.56 -0.16 -1.11
C ASN A 42 9.61 0.74 -1.94
N PRO A 43 8.83 1.64 -1.33
CA PRO A 43 7.99 2.57 -2.06
C PRO A 43 8.83 3.49 -2.96
N ASP A 44 8.20 4.08 -3.97
CA ASP A 44 8.76 5.22 -4.69
C ASP A 44 8.35 6.52 -4.00
N ILE A 45 7.11 6.59 -3.51
CA ILE A 45 6.55 7.76 -2.83
C ILE A 45 5.64 7.30 -1.69
N VAL A 46 5.74 7.96 -0.53
CA VAL A 46 4.78 7.82 0.57
C VAL A 46 4.06 9.14 0.77
N VAL A 47 2.74 9.09 0.74
CA VAL A 47 1.86 10.25 0.86
C VAL A 47 0.98 10.08 2.11
N ARG A 48 0.93 11.08 2.98
CA ARG A 48 -0.05 11.13 4.06
C ARG A 48 -1.41 11.58 3.50
N SER A 49 -2.47 10.90 3.90
CA SER A 49 -3.83 11.27 3.53
C SER A 49 -4.18 12.67 4.07
N ARG A 50 -4.92 13.45 3.28
CA ARG A 50 -5.40 14.78 3.70
C ARG A 50 -6.54 14.72 4.72
N THR A 51 -7.28 13.61 4.74
CA THR A 51 -8.49 13.46 5.56
C THR A 51 -8.25 12.70 6.85
N ASP A 52 -7.22 11.85 6.91
CA ASP A 52 -6.87 11.07 8.10
C ASP A 52 -5.34 11.10 8.28
N PRO A 53 -4.80 11.77 9.30
CA PRO A 53 -3.36 11.90 9.50
C PRO A 53 -2.66 10.58 9.82
N ASP A 54 -3.42 9.59 10.31
CA ASP A 54 -2.91 8.24 10.61
C ASP A 54 -2.85 7.37 9.36
N VAL A 55 -3.40 7.82 8.22
CA VAL A 55 -3.40 7.04 6.97
C VAL A 55 -2.25 7.47 6.06
N GLN A 56 -1.44 6.49 5.68
CA GLN A 56 -0.37 6.64 4.71
C GLN A 56 -0.64 5.80 3.46
N LEU A 57 -0.29 6.37 2.30
CA LEU A 57 -0.43 5.78 0.99
C LEU A 57 0.96 5.56 0.39
N PHE A 58 1.35 4.30 0.30
CA PHE A 58 2.61 3.86 -0.29
C PHE A 58 2.38 3.61 -1.78
N HIS A 59 3.13 4.30 -2.63
CA HIS A 59 3.05 4.16 -4.07
C HIS A 59 4.35 3.58 -4.59
N LYS A 60 4.24 2.56 -5.45
CA LYS A 60 5.36 2.02 -6.20
C LYS A 60 4.95 1.74 -7.64
N PHE A 61 5.74 2.21 -8.59
CA PHE A 61 5.56 1.94 -10.01
C PHE A 61 6.02 0.52 -10.35
N TYR A 62 5.19 -0.19 -11.10
CA TYR A 62 5.53 -1.49 -11.66
C TYR A 62 5.35 -1.43 -13.18
N SER A 63 6.45 -1.60 -13.92
CA SER A 63 6.43 -1.75 -15.38
C SER A 63 5.80 -3.07 -15.85
N LYS A 64 5.55 -4.02 -14.94
CA LYS A 64 4.84 -5.26 -15.26
C LYS A 64 3.79 -5.57 -14.18
N THR A 65 2.52 -5.30 -14.49
CA THR A 65 1.37 -5.73 -13.68
C THR A 65 0.45 -6.65 -14.48
N PRO A 66 -0.50 -7.35 -13.84
CA PRO A 66 -1.49 -8.16 -14.54
C PRO A 66 -2.33 -7.38 -15.56
N VAL A 67 -2.40 -6.05 -15.43
CA VAL A 67 -3.23 -5.19 -16.28
C VAL A 67 -2.36 -4.44 -17.30
N THR A 68 -1.43 -3.58 -16.85
CA THR A 68 -0.48 -2.79 -17.69
C THR A 68 0.70 -2.28 -16.83
N GLU A 69 1.48 -1.29 -17.28
CA GLU A 69 2.37 -0.53 -16.40
C GLU A 69 1.53 0.38 -15.48
N LYS A 70 1.59 0.17 -14.15
CA LYS A 70 0.77 0.92 -13.18
C LYS A 70 1.50 1.13 -11.87
N TYR A 71 1.07 2.12 -11.10
CA TYR A 71 1.41 2.22 -9.69
C TYR A 71 0.57 1.25 -8.86
N LEU A 72 1.18 0.54 -7.93
CA LEU A 72 0.47 -0.08 -6.82
C LEU A 72 0.38 0.95 -5.69
N CYS A 73 -0.84 1.25 -5.27
CA CYS A 73 -1.11 2.07 -4.10
C CYS A 73 -1.51 1.16 -2.94
N VAL A 74 -0.71 1.11 -1.88
CA VAL A 74 -1.05 0.43 -0.62
C VAL A 74 -1.46 1.47 0.40
N VAL A 75 -2.69 1.36 0.90
CA VAL A 75 -3.24 2.25 1.92
C VAL A 75 -3.16 1.55 3.27
N ALA A 76 -2.40 2.12 4.19
CA ALA A 76 -2.25 1.58 5.54
C ALA A 76 -2.57 2.64 6.60
N LYS A 77 -3.18 2.20 7.70
CA LYS A 77 -3.32 3.02 8.90
C LYS A 77 -2.12 2.75 9.81
N ILE A 78 -1.46 3.82 10.24
CA ILE A 78 -0.25 3.83 11.06
C ILE A 78 -0.64 4.45 12.41
N MET A 79 -1.13 3.63 13.34
CA MET A 79 -1.37 4.06 14.72
C MET A 79 -0.20 3.64 15.61
N ILE A 80 -0.11 4.21 16.81
CA ILE A 80 1.01 3.97 17.74
C ILE A 80 1.15 2.47 18.09
N ASP A 81 0.02 1.80 18.36
CA ASP A 81 0.02 0.41 18.84
C ASP A 81 -0.43 -0.61 17.79
N ASP A 82 -1.05 -0.16 16.69
CA ASP A 82 -1.60 -1.05 15.67
C ASP A 82 -1.51 -0.43 14.28
N MET A 83 -0.79 -1.10 13.38
CA MET A 83 -0.62 -0.68 12.00
C MET A 83 -1.12 -1.76 11.07
N PHE A 84 -2.02 -1.42 10.15
CA PHE A 84 -2.64 -2.41 9.28
C PHE A 84 -2.94 -1.87 7.89
N VAL A 85 -2.94 -2.77 6.91
CA VAL A 85 -3.37 -2.46 5.54
C VAL A 85 -4.89 -2.35 5.49
N ILE A 86 -5.38 -1.20 5.03
CA ILE A 86 -6.81 -0.96 4.79
C ILE A 86 -7.22 -1.59 3.45
N THR A 87 -6.48 -1.26 2.38
CA THR A 87 -6.70 -1.75 1.02
C THR A 87 -5.45 -1.52 0.17
N ALA A 88 -5.34 -2.18 -0.98
CA ALA A 88 -4.39 -1.86 -2.03
C ALA A 88 -5.03 -2.06 -3.41
N TYR A 89 -4.57 -1.29 -4.39
CA TYR A 89 -5.10 -1.33 -5.76
C TYR A 89 -4.11 -0.72 -6.75
N PHE A 90 -4.23 -1.09 -8.03
CA PHE A 90 -3.45 -0.46 -9.08
C PHE A 90 -4.08 0.86 -9.54
N THR A 91 -3.25 1.85 -9.81
CA THR A 91 -3.67 3.18 -10.27
C THR A 91 -2.67 3.75 -11.27
N ASP A 92 -3.15 4.57 -12.20
CA ASP A 92 -2.31 5.24 -13.20
C ASP A 92 -1.64 6.51 -12.64
N THR A 93 -2.09 6.98 -11.48
CA THR A 93 -1.66 8.26 -10.89
C THR A 93 -1.35 8.12 -9.40
N THR A 94 -0.30 8.79 -8.93
CA THR A 94 -0.05 8.94 -7.49
C THR A 94 -1.11 9.86 -6.87
N LYS A 95 -1.68 9.45 -5.73
CA LYS A 95 -2.66 10.28 -5.01
C LYS A 95 -2.04 11.59 -4.54
N ARG A 96 -2.81 12.68 -4.59
CA ARG A 96 -2.41 14.00 -4.09
C ARG A 96 -2.58 14.04 -2.57
N GLY A 97 -1.53 14.41 -1.85
CA GLY A 97 -1.51 14.57 -0.39
C GLY A 97 -0.23 15.27 0.05
N GLU A 98 0.11 15.14 1.33
CA GLU A 98 1.40 15.59 1.85
C GLU A 98 2.43 14.48 1.59
N THR A 99 3.43 14.74 0.75
CA THR A 99 4.53 13.81 0.53
C THR A 99 5.39 13.76 1.79
N VAL A 100 5.35 12.63 2.49
CA VAL A 100 6.14 12.41 3.71
C VAL A 100 7.47 11.72 3.43
N TRP A 101 7.57 11.02 2.30
CA TRP A 101 8.80 10.41 1.85
C TRP A 101 8.76 10.23 0.32
N GLU A 102 9.90 10.39 -0.33
CA GLU A 102 10.07 10.17 -1.76
C GLU A 102 11.46 9.59 -2.02
N ARG A 103 11.53 8.58 -2.90
CA ARG A 103 12.78 7.97 -3.31
C ARG A 103 13.56 8.97 -4.19
N LYS A 104 14.75 9.34 -3.73
CA LYS A 104 15.72 10.09 -4.53
C LYS A 104 16.46 9.19 -5.52
#